data_AF-A0A9P9D9Y4-F1
#
_entry.id   AF-A0A9P9D9Y4-F1
#
_cell.length_a   1.000
_cell.length_b   1.000
_cell.length_c   1.000
_cell.angle_alpha   90.00
_cell.angle_beta   90.00
_cell.angle_gamma   90.00
#
_symmetry.space_group_name_H-M   'P 1'
#
loop_
_entity.id
_entity.type
_entity.pdbx_description
1 polymer ?
#
loop_
_entity_poly.entity_id
_entity_poly.type
_entity_poly.pdbx_seq_one_letter_code
_entity_poly.pdbx_strand_id
1 'polypeptide(L)'
;MMLHLLLDERIAERVQAVLSTIDVVGPGFTNTKDLMGQPLLSSIYCETLRLRVASAVGRKSSVRIHAPRGWEFEANIPILFPSWLSGLDNSFWNTGRALPGGGSQHPVDTFWAQRFLQYPSNPLNGPALKECLDHHFSAGEEVKKSVNNDRRAKIVTKGIQGHWFPFVIAVVIVD
;
A
#
# COMPACT_ATOMS: atom_id res chain seq x y z
N MET A 1 -12.75 1.41 0.98
CA MET A 1 -12.57 1.23 2.43
C MET A 1 -13.76 0.51 3.05
N MET A 2 -14.93 1.14 3.20
CA MET A 2 -16.10 0.52 3.88
C MET A 2 -16.50 -0.84 3.31
N LEU A 3 -16.57 -0.97 1.99
CA LEU A 3 -16.89 -2.26 1.34
C LEU A 3 -15.94 -3.39 1.79
N HIS A 4 -14.64 -3.13 1.87
CA HIS A 4 -13.65 -4.14 2.28
C HIS A 4 -13.76 -4.51 3.75
N LEU A 5 -14.23 -3.60 4.61
CA LEU A 5 -14.53 -3.90 6.01
C LEU A 5 -15.79 -4.76 6.13
N LEU A 6 -16.80 -4.52 5.29
CA LEU A 6 -18.05 -5.29 5.30
C LEU A 6 -17.87 -6.71 4.76
N LEU A 7 -16.92 -6.91 3.84
CA LEU A 7 -16.67 -8.21 3.22
C LEU A 7 -15.71 -9.11 4.03
N ASP A 8 -14.98 -8.57 5.00
CA ASP A 8 -14.03 -9.31 5.83
C ASP A 8 -14.29 -9.03 7.32
N GLU A 9 -15.05 -9.93 7.96
CA GLU A 9 -15.38 -9.85 9.38
C GLU A 9 -14.14 -9.80 10.28
N ARG A 10 -13.06 -10.49 9.91
CA ARG A 10 -11.83 -10.52 10.72
C ARG A 10 -11.14 -9.15 10.70
N ILE A 11 -11.16 -8.47 9.56
CA ILE A 11 -10.67 -7.09 9.46
C ILE A 11 -11.61 -6.15 10.22
N ALA A 12 -12.93 -6.32 10.10
CA ALA A 12 -13.91 -5.51 10.82
C ALA A 12 -13.73 -5.59 12.34
N GLU A 13 -13.59 -6.79 12.91
CA GLU A 13 -13.34 -7.01 14.34
C GLU A 13 -12.06 -6.30 14.81
N ARG A 14 -10.98 -6.41 14.05
CA ARG A 14 -9.70 -5.74 14.36
C ARG A 14 -9.82 -4.22 14.29
N VAL A 15 -10.55 -3.70 13.31
CA VAL A 15 -10.82 -2.26 13.17
C VAL A 15 -11.67 -1.76 14.32
N GLN A 16 -12.75 -2.47 14.69
CA GLN A 16 -13.57 -2.13 15.85
C GLN A 16 -12.74 -2.10 17.12
N ALA A 17 -11.91 -3.11 17.36
CA ALA A 17 -11.03 -3.15 18.53
C ALA A 17 -10.01 -1.99 18.56
N VAL A 18 -9.51 -1.55 17.39
CA VAL A 18 -8.66 -0.36 17.29
C VAL A 18 -9.45 0.90 17.64
N LEU A 19 -10.63 1.09 17.04
CA LEU A 19 -11.47 2.28 17.25
C LEU A 19 -11.95 2.40 18.70
N SER A 20 -12.26 1.29 19.37
CA SER A 20 -12.63 1.26 20.79
C SER A 20 -11.51 1.74 21.73
N THR A 21 -10.29 1.89 21.24
CA THR A 21 -9.14 2.39 22.02
C THR A 21 -8.79 3.83 21.71
N ILE A 22 -9.51 4.48 20.81
CA ILE A 22 -9.31 5.88 20.47
C ILE A 22 -10.30 6.72 21.27
N ASP A 23 -9.78 7.71 22.00
CA ASP A 23 -10.61 8.63 22.78
C ASP A 23 -11.45 9.51 21.85
N VAL A 24 -12.73 9.63 22.17
CA VAL A 24 -13.65 10.53 21.48
C VAL A 24 -13.60 11.88 22.17
N VAL A 25 -13.13 12.91 21.46
CA VAL A 25 -13.09 14.29 21.94
C VAL A 25 -14.49 14.90 21.75
N GLY A 26 -15.41 14.60 22.67
CA GLY A 26 -16.79 15.10 22.64
C GLY A 26 -17.72 14.27 21.74
N PRO A 27 -18.95 14.74 21.46
CA PRO A 27 -19.93 13.95 20.70
C PRO A 27 -19.51 13.83 19.23
N GLY A 28 -18.91 12.69 18.89
CA GLY A 28 -18.68 12.24 17.51
C GLY A 28 -17.40 12.74 16.85
N PHE A 29 -16.51 13.43 17.57
CA PHE A 29 -15.24 13.90 17.02
C PHE A 29 -14.07 13.11 17.58
N THR A 30 -13.26 12.56 16.69
CA THR A 30 -12.00 11.90 17.03
C THR A 30 -10.86 12.74 16.48
N ASN A 31 -9.78 12.86 17.25
CA ASN A 31 -8.57 13.53 16.78
C ASN A 31 -7.97 12.74 15.60
N THR A 32 -7.85 13.39 14.44
CA THR A 32 -7.31 12.79 13.21
C THR A 32 -5.92 12.20 13.40
N LYS A 33 -5.09 12.77 14.29
CA LYS A 33 -3.75 12.24 14.58
C LYS A 33 -3.82 10.85 15.21
N ASP A 34 -4.81 10.61 16.06
CA ASP A 34 -4.96 9.34 16.77
C ASP A 34 -5.46 8.25 15.81
N LEU A 35 -6.27 8.63 14.81
CA LEU A 35 -6.70 7.75 13.73
C LEU A 35 -5.55 7.40 12.77
N MET A 36 -4.79 8.41 12.31
CA MET A 36 -3.63 8.23 11.43
C MET A 36 -2.47 7.51 12.12
N GLY A 37 -2.39 7.61 13.45
CA GLY A 37 -1.43 6.88 14.28
C GLY A 37 -1.67 5.38 14.33
N GLN A 38 -2.86 4.89 13.95
CA GLN A 38 -3.15 3.45 13.92
C GLN A 38 -2.60 2.80 12.65
N PRO A 39 -1.62 1.88 12.75
CA PRO A 39 -0.99 1.30 11.55
C PRO A 39 -1.98 0.58 10.64
N LEU A 40 -2.89 -0.22 11.20
CA LEU A 40 -3.88 -0.98 10.43
C LEU A 40 -4.81 -0.08 9.63
N LEU A 41 -5.33 0.99 10.23
CA LEU A 41 -6.22 1.94 9.55
C LEU A 41 -5.48 2.66 8.43
N SER A 42 -4.26 3.13 8.70
CA SER A 42 -3.40 3.74 7.69
C SER A 42 -3.08 2.80 6.53
N SER A 43 -2.85 1.51 6.80
CA SER A 43 -2.60 0.51 5.76
C SER A 43 -3.84 0.20 4.92
N ILE A 44 -5.01 0.03 5.55
CA ILE A 44 -6.31 -0.15 4.88
C ILE A 44 -6.62 1.04 3.96
N TYR A 45 -6.33 2.25 4.45
CA TYR A 45 -6.47 3.47 3.69
C TYR A 45 -5.54 3.48 2.47
N CYS A 46 -4.24 3.23 2.66
CA CYS A 46 -3.27 3.22 1.56
C CYS A 46 -3.59 2.15 0.50
N GLU A 47 -3.99 0.96 0.93
CA GLU A 47 -4.39 -0.14 0.06
C GLU A 47 -5.69 0.16 -0.69
N THR A 48 -6.65 0.84 -0.04
CA THR A 48 -7.86 1.33 -0.73
C THR A 48 -7.48 2.30 -1.84
N LEU A 49 -6.57 3.24 -1.57
CA LEU A 49 -6.12 4.20 -2.58
C LEU A 49 -5.42 3.49 -3.74
N ARG A 50 -4.51 2.55 -3.45
CA ARG A 50 -3.82 1.74 -4.46
C ARG A 50 -4.80 1.00 -5.38
N LEU A 51 -5.85 0.41 -4.81
CA LEU A 51 -6.79 -0.48 -5.51
C LEU A 51 -8.07 0.16 -6.04
N ARG A 52 -8.37 1.41 -5.69
CA ARG A 52 -9.66 2.01 -6.07
C ARG A 52 -9.54 3.41 -6.65
N VAL A 53 -8.36 4.04 -6.57
CA VAL A 53 -8.15 5.38 -7.12
C VAL A 53 -7.37 5.30 -8.42
N ALA A 54 -8.09 5.47 -9.53
CA ALA A 54 -7.50 5.60 -10.85
C ALA A 54 -7.17 7.07 -11.15
N SER A 55 -6.13 7.59 -10.50
CA SER A 55 -5.63 8.94 -10.79
C SER A 55 -4.61 8.90 -11.93
N ALA A 56 -4.62 9.94 -12.76
CA ALA A 56 -3.55 10.19 -13.70
C ALA A 56 -2.95 11.57 -13.42
N VAL A 57 -1.62 11.65 -13.34
CA VAL A 57 -0.92 12.91 -13.07
C VAL A 57 -0.29 13.39 -14.36
N GLY A 58 -0.76 14.55 -14.85
CA GLY A 58 -0.15 15.25 -15.97
C GLY A 58 1.02 16.12 -15.51
N ARG A 59 2.13 16.06 -16.24
CA ARG A 59 3.26 16.99 -16.12
C ARG A 59 3.65 17.48 -17.50
N LYS A 60 4.23 18.68 -17.54
CA LYS A 60 4.80 19.25 -18.76
C LYS A 60 6.07 19.95 -18.35
N SER A 61 7.17 19.58 -19.01
CA SER A 61 8.45 20.24 -18.81
C SER A 61 8.64 21.33 -19.86
N SER A 62 9.27 22.44 -19.49
CA SER A 62 9.71 23.46 -20.45
C SER A 62 11.02 23.08 -21.16
N VAL A 63 11.69 22.02 -20.69
CA VAL A 63 12.96 21.51 -21.24
C VAL A 63 12.82 20.04 -21.66
N ARG A 64 13.70 19.57 -22.54
CA ARG A 64 13.78 18.16 -22.94
C ARG A 64 14.19 17.31 -21.74
N ILE A 65 13.46 16.22 -21.47
CA ILE A 65 13.76 15.27 -20.38
C ILE A 65 14.42 14.03 -20.97
N HIS A 66 15.51 13.58 -20.35
CA HIS A 66 16.11 12.27 -20.60
C HIS A 66 15.79 11.36 -19.41
N ALA A 67 15.11 10.26 -19.67
CA ALA A 67 14.69 9.28 -18.68
C ALA A 67 15.53 7.99 -18.78
N PRO A 68 15.51 7.14 -17.73
CA PRO A 68 16.25 5.88 -17.72
C PRO A 68 15.94 5.03 -18.95
N ARG A 69 16.91 4.20 -19.37
CA ARG A 69 16.82 3.33 -20.57
C ARG A 69 16.75 4.10 -21.90
N GLY A 70 17.24 5.35 -21.95
CA GLY A 70 17.39 6.12 -23.19
C GLY A 70 16.09 6.73 -23.72
N TRP A 71 15.07 6.87 -22.86
CA TRP A 71 13.83 7.54 -23.24
C TRP A 71 14.04 9.04 -23.26
N GLU A 72 13.59 9.71 -24.32
CA GLU A 72 13.66 11.16 -24.45
C GLU A 72 12.25 11.74 -24.63
N PHE A 73 11.95 12.81 -23.90
CA PHE A 73 10.70 13.54 -24.00
C PHE A 73 10.99 14.99 -24.37
N GLU A 74 10.40 15.45 -25.48
CA GLU A 74 10.61 16.82 -25.93
C GLU A 74 10.02 17.85 -24.97
N ALA A 75 10.61 19.04 -25.01
CA ALA A 75 10.10 20.19 -24.31
C ALA A 75 8.64 20.45 -24.70
N ASN A 76 7.85 20.85 -23.72
CA ASN A 76 6.46 21.22 -23.84
C ASN A 76 5.48 20.11 -24.23
N ILE A 77 5.92 18.86 -24.29
CA ILE A 77 5.03 17.71 -24.46
C ILE A 77 4.43 17.29 -23.11
N PRO A 78 3.10 17.17 -22.99
CA PRO A 78 2.47 16.62 -21.80
C PRO A 78 2.83 15.14 -21.60
N ILE A 79 3.26 14.80 -20.39
CA ILE A 79 3.52 13.43 -19.92
C ILE A 79 2.45 13.06 -18.91
N LEU A 80 1.83 11.90 -19.09
CA LEU A 80 0.79 11.39 -18.20
C LEU A 80 1.30 10.18 -17.42
N PHE A 81 1.13 10.22 -16.10
CA PHE A 81 1.47 9.12 -15.20
C PHE A 81 0.18 8.50 -14.62
N PRO A 82 -0.32 7.40 -15.20
CA PRO A 82 -1.48 6.69 -14.67
C PRO A 82 -1.06 5.83 -13.46
N SER A 83 -1.19 6.33 -12.22
CA SER A 83 -0.77 5.58 -11.02
C SER A 83 -1.48 4.24 -10.88
N TRP A 84 -2.69 4.12 -11.40
CA TRP A 84 -3.44 2.88 -11.38
C TRP A 84 -2.63 1.69 -11.93
N LEU A 85 -1.94 1.90 -13.06
CA LEU A 85 -1.14 0.84 -13.69
C LEU A 85 0.01 0.42 -12.79
N SER A 86 0.72 1.38 -12.21
CA SER A 86 1.82 1.11 -11.28
C SER A 86 1.33 0.48 -9.97
N GLY A 87 0.10 0.81 -9.55
CA GLY A 87 -0.58 0.18 -8.43
C GLY A 87 -0.87 -1.30 -8.67
N LEU A 88 -0.98 -1.75 -9.92
CA LEU A 88 -1.25 -3.14 -10.32
C LEU A 88 -0.01 -3.89 -10.83
N ASP A 89 1.20 -3.36 -10.61
CA ASP A 89 2.43 -4.00 -11.08
C ASP A 89 2.80 -5.23 -10.22
N ASN A 90 2.52 -6.43 -10.73
CA ASN A 90 2.86 -7.70 -10.08
C ASN A 90 4.38 -7.92 -9.92
N SER A 91 5.23 -7.23 -10.68
CA SER A 91 6.69 -7.34 -10.52
C SER A 91 7.20 -6.51 -9.35
N PHE A 92 6.42 -5.52 -8.89
CA PHE A 92 6.79 -4.61 -7.83
C PHE A 92 6.13 -4.94 -6.49
N TRP A 93 4.82 -5.20 -6.50
CA TRP A 93 4.06 -5.36 -5.26
C TRP A 93 4.25 -6.73 -4.64
N ASN A 94 4.42 -6.76 -3.32
CA ASN A 94 4.46 -7.99 -2.55
C ASN A 94 3.10 -8.67 -2.57
N THR A 95 3.03 -9.87 -3.16
CA THR A 95 1.81 -10.68 -3.22
C THR A 95 1.77 -11.82 -2.20
N GLY A 96 2.60 -11.74 -1.16
CA GLY A 96 2.74 -12.81 -0.17
C GLY A 96 3.41 -14.05 -0.77
N ARG A 97 3.08 -15.23 -0.24
CA ARG A 97 3.69 -16.50 -0.67
C ARG A 97 3.07 -17.02 -1.97
N ALA A 98 3.81 -17.87 -2.68
CA ALA A 98 3.24 -18.69 -3.73
C ALA A 98 2.37 -19.81 -3.13
N LEU A 99 1.20 -20.05 -3.71
CA LEU A 99 0.28 -21.08 -3.24
C LEU A 99 0.55 -22.44 -3.92
N PRO A 100 0.32 -23.57 -3.23
CA PRO A 100 0.35 -24.89 -3.87
C PRO A 100 -0.75 -24.97 -4.93
N GLY A 101 -0.37 -25.01 -6.22
CA GLY A 101 -1.30 -24.95 -7.35
C GLY A 101 -1.08 -23.75 -8.29
N GLY A 102 -0.13 -22.88 -7.97
CA GLY A 102 0.15 -21.68 -8.75
C GLY A 102 -0.66 -20.48 -8.27
N GLY A 103 -0.12 -19.28 -8.49
CA GLY A 103 -0.68 -18.03 -7.98
C GLY A 103 -0.08 -17.58 -6.65
N SER A 104 -0.50 -16.40 -6.22
CA SER A 104 0.01 -15.73 -5.03
C SER A 104 -1.07 -15.62 -3.96
N GLN A 105 -0.62 -15.58 -2.70
CA GLN A 105 -1.49 -15.50 -1.53
C GLN A 105 -2.34 -14.23 -1.51
N HIS A 106 -1.76 -13.11 -1.94
CA HIS A 106 -2.37 -11.78 -1.94
C HIS A 106 -2.18 -11.11 -3.32
N PRO A 107 -2.89 -11.56 -4.37
CA PRO A 107 -2.76 -11.01 -5.73
C PRO A 107 -2.86 -9.48 -5.76
N VAL A 108 -2.17 -8.83 -6.70
CA VAL A 108 -2.04 -7.37 -6.69
C VAL A 108 -3.36 -6.64 -6.91
N ASP A 109 -4.34 -7.25 -7.56
CA ASP A 109 -5.68 -6.72 -7.80
C ASP A 109 -6.67 -7.01 -6.64
N THR A 110 -6.23 -7.77 -5.64
CA THR A 110 -7.01 -8.10 -4.45
C THR A 110 -6.61 -7.25 -3.25
N PHE A 111 -7.61 -6.94 -2.41
CA PHE A 111 -7.40 -6.12 -1.22
C PHE A 111 -6.69 -6.90 -0.12
N TRP A 112 -5.53 -6.39 0.29
CA TRP A 112 -4.78 -6.92 1.42
C TRP A 112 -4.53 -5.82 2.45
N ALA A 113 -5.34 -5.81 3.52
CA ALA A 113 -5.31 -4.76 4.53
C ALA A 113 -3.95 -4.54 5.19
N GLN A 114 -3.08 -5.55 5.21
CA GLN A 114 -1.75 -5.46 5.82
C GLN A 114 -0.63 -5.18 4.81
N ARG A 115 -0.93 -4.91 3.54
CA ARG A 115 0.08 -4.73 2.48
C ARG A 115 1.12 -3.67 2.83
N PHE A 116 0.70 -2.56 3.44
CA PHE A 116 1.59 -1.48 3.85
C PHE A 116 2.17 -1.66 5.26
N LEU A 117 1.92 -2.79 5.92
CA LEU A 117 2.43 -3.08 7.26
C LEU A 117 3.70 -3.91 7.21
N GLN A 118 4.71 -3.45 7.92
CA GLN A 118 5.86 -4.27 8.29
C GLN A 118 5.75 -4.67 9.76
N TYR A 119 5.63 -5.98 9.99
CA TYR A 119 5.63 -6.55 11.33
C TYR A 119 7.07 -6.85 11.78
N PRO A 120 7.45 -6.55 13.03
CA PRO A 120 8.79 -6.87 13.54
C PRO A 120 9.14 -8.37 13.47
N SER A 121 8.14 -9.23 13.58
CA SER A 121 8.30 -10.68 13.59
C SER A 121 8.54 -11.29 12.21
N ASN A 122 8.34 -10.54 11.13
CA ASN A 122 8.54 -11.07 9.78
C ASN A 122 8.97 -9.93 8.83
N PRO A 123 10.26 -9.90 8.44
CA PRO A 123 10.81 -8.85 7.60
C PRO A 123 10.31 -8.92 6.15
N LEU A 124 9.58 -9.96 5.73
CA LEU A 124 9.06 -10.11 4.36
C LEU A 124 7.72 -9.42 4.14
N ASN A 125 7.09 -8.92 5.21
CA ASN A 125 5.92 -8.06 5.05
C ASN A 125 6.33 -6.69 4.53
N GLY A 126 5.31 -5.93 4.12
CA GLY A 126 5.44 -4.62 3.51
C GLY A 126 5.12 -4.65 2.02
N PRO A 127 5.02 -3.48 1.40
CA PRO A 127 4.35 -3.31 0.11
C PRO A 127 5.17 -3.76 -1.07
N ALA A 128 6.49 -3.58 -1.04
CA ALA A 128 7.38 -3.93 -2.13
C ALA A 128 7.85 -5.39 -2.03
N LEU A 129 7.92 -6.05 -3.18
CA LEU A 129 8.54 -7.35 -3.35
C LEU A 129 10.02 -7.25 -2.95
N LYS A 130 10.54 -8.30 -2.29
CA LYS A 130 11.94 -8.35 -1.83
C LYS A 130 12.66 -9.43 -2.63
N GLU A 131 13.73 -9.05 -3.32
CA GLU A 131 14.50 -9.93 -4.22
C GLU A 131 15.30 -11.04 -3.51
N CYS A 132 15.31 -11.05 -2.18
CA CYS A 132 15.80 -12.19 -1.41
C CYS A 132 14.60 -12.91 -0.82
N LEU A 133 14.23 -14.04 -1.42
CA LEU A 133 14.07 -15.34 -0.74
C LEU A 133 13.62 -16.36 -1.79
N ASP A 134 14.40 -17.43 -1.90
CA ASP A 134 14.09 -18.61 -2.68
C ASP A 134 12.62 -19.03 -2.50
N HIS A 135 12.00 -19.44 -3.61
CA HIS A 135 10.60 -19.86 -3.75
C HIS A 135 10.21 -21.11 -2.92
N HIS A 136 10.93 -21.43 -1.85
CA HIS A 136 10.78 -22.59 -0.99
C HIS A 136 10.51 -22.21 0.47
N PHE A 137 9.52 -21.36 0.73
CA PHE A 137 8.87 -21.37 2.05
C PHE A 137 7.62 -22.24 1.97
N SER A 138 7.74 -23.43 2.56
CA SER A 138 6.65 -24.37 2.78
C SER A 138 5.43 -23.64 3.35
N ALA A 139 4.24 -24.09 2.96
CA ALA A 139 2.94 -23.60 3.39
C ALA A 139 2.74 -23.74 4.91
N GLY A 140 3.43 -22.94 5.72
CA GLY A 140 3.10 -22.75 7.13
C GLY A 140 1.88 -21.85 7.23
N GLU A 141 0.92 -22.18 8.08
CA GLU A 141 -0.27 -21.34 8.32
C GLU A 141 0.12 -19.87 8.52
N GLU A 142 -0.59 -18.98 7.83
CA GLU A 142 -0.49 -17.56 8.08
C GLU A 142 -0.95 -17.31 9.53
N VAL A 143 -0.01 -16.91 10.39
CA VAL A 143 -0.33 -16.60 11.78
C VAL A 143 -1.40 -15.51 11.79
N LYS A 144 -2.59 -15.86 12.26
CA LYS A 144 -3.73 -14.93 12.41
C LYS A 144 -3.24 -13.66 13.10
N LYS A 145 -3.29 -12.53 12.37
CA LYS A 145 -2.83 -11.24 12.90
C LYS A 145 -3.84 -10.74 13.92
N SER A 146 -3.36 -10.47 15.13
CA SER A 146 -4.16 -9.88 16.21
C SER A 146 -3.94 -8.37 16.29
N VAL A 147 -4.83 -7.69 17.00
CA VAL A 147 -4.73 -6.24 17.31
C VAL A 147 -3.37 -5.88 17.93
N ASN A 148 -2.83 -6.74 18.80
CA ASN A 148 -1.52 -6.53 19.42
C ASN A 148 -0.37 -6.57 18.40
N ASN A 149 -0.48 -7.42 17.37
CA ASN A 149 0.49 -7.43 16.28
C ASN A 149 0.41 -6.15 15.46
N ASP A 150 -0.80 -5.66 15.20
CA ASP A 150 -1.05 -4.44 14.40
C ASP A 150 -0.52 -3.18 15.09
N ARG A 151 -0.65 -3.09 16.42
CA ARG A 151 -0.09 -1.99 17.21
C ARG A 151 1.44 -1.90 17.13
N ARG A 152 2.11 -3.05 16.96
CA ARG A 152 3.58 -3.11 16.81
C ARG A 152 4.03 -2.98 15.35
N ALA A 153 3.10 -3.00 14.40
CA ALA A 153 3.42 -2.88 12.99
C ALA A 153 3.82 -1.44 12.65
N LYS A 154 4.66 -1.29 11.64
CA LYS A 154 5.03 0.01 11.09
C LYS A 154 4.43 0.15 9.70
N ILE A 155 3.85 1.32 9.42
CA ILE A 155 3.43 1.67 8.07
C ILE A 155 4.68 1.92 7.21
N VAL A 156 4.70 1.35 6.01
CA VAL A 156 5.81 1.48 5.06
C VAL A 156 5.31 2.12 3.78
N THR A 157 5.79 3.33 3.50
CA THR A 157 5.57 4.06 2.24
C THR A 157 6.87 4.54 1.60
N LYS A 158 8.01 4.26 2.22
CA LYS A 158 9.34 4.53 1.65
C LYS A 158 9.72 3.40 0.70
N GLY A 159 10.29 3.74 -0.45
CA GLY A 159 10.73 2.78 -1.47
C GLY A 159 9.65 2.39 -2.47
N ILE A 160 8.43 2.94 -2.35
CA ILE A 160 7.33 2.74 -3.31
C ILE A 160 7.03 3.98 -4.15
N GLN A 161 7.95 4.95 -4.15
CA GLN A 161 7.83 6.14 -4.99
C GLN A 161 7.76 5.72 -6.47
N GLY A 162 6.84 6.32 -7.21
CA GLY A 162 6.57 5.97 -8.61
C GLY A 162 5.54 4.84 -8.79
N HIS A 163 5.34 3.97 -7.78
CA HIS A 163 4.32 2.91 -7.81
C HIS A 163 3.08 3.23 -6.99
N TRP A 164 3.22 4.13 -6.00
CA TRP A 164 2.10 4.57 -5.17
C TRP A 164 2.28 6.02 -4.73
N PHE A 165 1.20 6.79 -4.79
CA PHE A 165 1.08 8.11 -4.19
C PHE A 165 -0.35 8.35 -3.70
N PRO A 166 -0.52 8.84 -2.45
CA PRO A 166 -1.84 8.86 -1.82
C PRO A 166 -2.79 9.88 -2.46
N PHE A 167 -2.28 11.01 -2.95
CA PHE A 167 -2.97 11.95 -3.84
C PHE A 167 -1.94 12.69 -4.69
N VAL A 168 -2.41 13.35 -5.74
CA VAL A 168 -1.64 14.16 -6.70
C VAL A 168 -0.80 15.23 -5.98
N ILE A 169 0.37 14.86 -5.48
CA ILE A 169 1.39 15.78 -4.98
C ILE A 169 2.63 15.60 -5.83
N ALA A 170 3.21 16.74 -6.21
CA ALA A 170 4.31 16.90 -7.14
C ALA A 170 5.48 15.96 -6.83
N VAL A 171 5.71 15.00 -7.73
CA VAL A 171 7.09 14.57 -8.01
C VAL A 171 7.75 15.78 -8.66
N VAL A 172 8.49 16.54 -7.87
CA VAL A 172 9.47 17.50 -8.39
C VAL A 172 10.66 16.65 -8.80
N ILE A 173 10.89 16.54 -10.10
CA ILE A 173 12.20 16.12 -10.60
C ILE A 173 13.10 17.33 -10.29
N VAL A 174 13.96 17.20 -9.29
CA VAL A 174 14.99 18.19 -9.01
C VAL A 174 16.19 17.81 -9.87
N ASP A 175 16.64 18.77 -10.69
CA ASP A 175 17.84 18.69 -11.52
C ASP A 175 19.12 18.49 -10.69
#